data_AF-A0A918ESH5-F1
#
_entry.id   AF-A0A918ESH5-F1
#
_cell.length_a   1.000
_cell.length_b   1.000
_cell.length_c   1.000
_cell.angle_alpha   90.00
_cell.angle_beta   90.00
_cell.angle_gamma   90.00
#
_symmetry.space_group_name_H-M   'P 1'
#
loop_
_entity.id
_entity.type
_entity.pdbx_description
1 polymer ?
#
loop_
_entity_poly.entity_id
_entity_poly.type
_entity_poly.pdbx_seq_one_letter_code
_entity_poly.pdbx_strand_id
1 'polypeptide(L)' 'MDKDPAEWMPSRTAYRCMYVRAWAQVKHYYGLSVDSAEKSALTNYLSAC' A
#
# COMPACT_ATOMS: atom_id res chain seq x y z
N MET A 1 9.09 12.43 4.71
CA MET A 1 8.50 12.52 3.35
C MET A 1 8.47 11.11 2.77
N ASP A 2 7.66 10.25 3.36
CA ASP A 2 7.24 8.99 2.73
C ASP A 2 5.72 9.03 2.81
N LYS A 3 5.05 9.20 1.66
CA LYS A 3 3.60 9.12 1.62
C LYS A 3 3.25 7.67 1.39
N ASP A 4 2.96 6.98 2.47
CA ASP A 4 2.50 5.59 2.41
C ASP A 4 1.10 5.49 1.75
N PRO A 5 0.61 4.28 1.48
CA PRO A 5 -0.73 4.07 0.93
C PRO A 5 -1.90 4.59 1.79
N ALA A 6 -1.66 4.95 3.05
CA ALA A 6 -2.66 5.59 3.91
C ALA A 6 -2.71 7.11 3.67
N GLU A 7 -1.59 7.75 3.36
CA GLU A 7 -1.51 9.19 3.07
C GLU A 7 -1.80 9.53 1.60
N TRP A 8 -1.44 8.65 0.67
CA TRP A 8 -1.61 8.93 -0.75
C TRP A 8 -1.82 7.67 -1.59
N MET A 9 -2.67 7.80 -2.61
CA MET A 9 -2.97 6.73 -3.55
C MET A 9 -3.14 7.30 -4.97
N PRO A 10 -2.74 6.58 -6.02
CA PRO A 10 -3.00 6.99 -7.40
C PRO A 10 -4.50 7.22 -7.67
N SER A 11 -4.81 8.29 -8.41
CA SER A 11 -6.17 8.65 -8.81
C SER A 11 -6.82 7.59 -9.70
N ARG A 12 -6.02 6.89 -10.51
CA ARG A 12 -6.47 5.77 -11.36
C ARG A 12 -6.75 4.54 -10.51
N THR A 13 -8.03 4.23 -10.32
CA THR A 13 -8.51 3.07 -9.55
C THR A 13 -7.95 1.74 -10.06
N ALA A 14 -7.92 1.54 -11.37
CA ALA A 14 -7.36 0.34 -12.00
C ALA A 14 -5.88 0.07 -11.63
N TYR A 15 -5.14 1.12 -11.25
CA TYR A 15 -3.72 0.99 -10.88
C TYR A 15 -3.50 0.80 -9.36
N ARG A 16 -4.52 1.05 -8.53
CA ARG A 16 -4.40 0.99 -7.06
C ARG A 16 -4.00 -0.41 -6.59
N CYS A 17 -4.59 -1.45 -7.17
CA CYS A 17 -4.29 -2.84 -6.85
C CYS A 17 -2.84 -3.24 -7.13
N MET A 18 -2.34 -2.86 -8.31
CA MET A 18 -0.94 -3.06 -8.67
C MET A 18 -0.02 -2.31 -7.70
N TYR A 19 -0.35 -1.05 -7.41
CA TYR A 19 0.43 -0.21 -6.51
C TYR A 19 0.53 -0.81 -5.10
N VAL A 20 -0.59 -1.18 -4.46
CA VAL A 20 -0.56 -1.72 -3.09
C VAL A 20 0.12 -3.09 -2.99
N ARG A 21 0.00 -3.93 -4.03
CA ARG A 21 0.74 -5.20 -4.10
C ARG A 21 2.24 -4.98 -4.21
N ALA A 22 2.66 -4.09 -5.11
CA ALA A 22 4.07 -3.74 -5.27
C ALA A 22 4.65 -3.12 -4.00
N TRP A 23 3.87 -2.25 -3.34
CA TRP A 23 4.27 -1.63 -2.08
C TRP A 23 4.52 -2.66 -0.96
N ALA A 24 3.56 -3.57 -0.75
CA ALA A 24 3.71 -4.66 0.23
C ALA A 24 4.93 -5.55 -0.10
N GLN A 25 5.15 -5.84 -1.38
CA GLN A 25 6.30 -6.63 -1.84
C GLN A 25 7.63 -5.93 -1.57
N VAL A 26 7.74 -4.62 -1.85
CA VAL A 26 8.95 -3.82 -1.56
C VAL A 26 9.25 -3.86 -0.07
N LYS A 27 8.27 -3.55 0.79
CA LYS A 27 8.49 -3.56 2.24
C LYS A 27 8.87 -4.94 2.76
N HIS A 28 8.23 -5.99 2.26
CA HIS A 28 8.59 -7.36 2.64
C HIS A 28 10.01 -7.71 2.20
N TYR A 29 10.38 -7.41 0.95
CA TYR A 29 11.70 -7.71 0.39
C TYR A 29 12.83 -7.01 1.15
N TYR A 30 12.63 -5.76 1.52
CA TYR A 30 13.62 -4.98 2.26
C TYR A 30 13.48 -5.11 3.79
N GLY A 31 12.53 -5.90 4.30
CA GLY A 31 12.29 -6.05 5.74
C GLY A 31 11.88 -4.74 6.43
N LEU A 32 11.21 -3.83 5.70
CA LEU A 32 10.79 -2.53 6.22
C LEU A 32 9.53 -2.66 7.08
N SER A 33 9.48 -1.89 8.17
CA SER A 33 8.32 -1.84 9.04
C SER A 33 7.10 -1.25 8.34
N VAL A 34 5.95 -1.81 8.68
CA VAL A 34 4.61 -1.33 8.29
C VAL A 34 3.91 -0.92 9.57
N ASP A 35 3.43 0.32 9.64
CA ASP A 35 2.66 0.77 10.80
C ASP A 35 1.19 0.33 10.73
N SER A 36 0.43 0.60 11.80
CA SER A 36 -0.96 0.15 11.91
C SER A 36 -1.90 0.83 10.91
N ALA A 37 -1.67 2.10 10.57
CA ALA A 37 -2.49 2.85 9.61
C ALA A 37 -2.22 2.35 8.19
N GLU A 38 -0.94 2.20 7.84
CA GLU A 38 -0.48 1.66 6.58
C GLU A 38 -0.98 0.22 6.36
N LYS A 39 -0.89 -0.64 7.38
CA LYS A 39 -1.41 -2.02 7.31
C LYS A 39 -2.91 -2.05 7.07
N SER A 40 -3.66 -1.18 7.73
CA SER A 40 -5.11 -1.07 7.56
C SER A 40 -5.46 -0.60 6.15
N ALA A 41 -4.76 0.43 5.65
CA ALA A 41 -4.93 0.91 4.28
C ALA A 41 -4.63 -0.20 3.26
N LEU A 42 -3.46 -0.84 3.36
CA LEU A 42 -3.08 -1.96 2.48
C LEU A 42 -4.14 -3.06 2.45
N THR A 43 -4.64 -3.48 3.62
CA THR A 43 -5.66 -4.54 3.72
C THR A 43 -6.97 -4.10 3.05
N ASN A 44 -7.44 -2.87 3.31
CA ASN A 44 -8.65 -2.34 2.72
C ASN A 44 -8.56 -2.28 1.19
N TYR A 45 -7.46 -1.74 0.66
CA TYR A 45 -7.26 -1.66 -0.78
C TYR A 45 -7.11 -3.04 -1.41
N LEU A 46 -6.39 -3.96 -0.77
CA LEU A 46 -6.25 -5.33 -1.27
C LEU A 46 -7.57 -6.11 -1.26
N SER A 47 -8.50 -5.80 -0.35
CA SER A 47 -9.85 -6.41 -0.33
C SER A 47 -10.82 -5.81 -1.37
N ALA A 48 -10.54 -4.59 -1.83
CA ALA A 48 -11.27 -3.92 -2.90
C ALA A 48 -10.68 -4.23 -4.29
N CYS A 49 -9.62 -5.03 -4.30
CA CYS A 49 -9.08 -5.76 -5.44
C CYS A 49 -9.57 -7.22 -5.39
#